data_AF-A0A534D0C9-F1
#
_entry.id   AF-A0A534D0C9-F1
#
_cell.length_a   1.000
_cell.length_b   1.000
_cell.length_c   1.000
_cell.angle_alpha   90.00
_cell.angle_beta   90.00
_cell.angle_gamma   90.00
#
_symmetry.space_group_name_H-M   'P 1'
#
loop_
_entity.id
_entity.type
_entity.pdbx_description
1 polymer ?
#
loop_
_entity_poly.entity_id
_entity_poly.type
_entity_poly.pdbx_seq_one_letter_code
_entity_poly.pdbx_strand_id
1 'polypeptide(L)'
;MNAPVPNPLLELRKLGESVWLDDISRRMLQDGSLARLIREDGIAGLTSNPAIFAHSMMSDSHYAQPIAQLLPSMSSSVALYEELAVEDLRAAAALLRPLYDHTSGADGFVSLEVSPHLAYDGPGSRAEAQRLWQRLRLPNALIKIPGTEASLPVIRDLIAAGINVNVTLLFSPERYRAVARAYMEGLSARVAAGQPLERVASVASFFLSRIDTAVDKLLDGLAARGQPAARSLRGKAAIASACRAYEIHEEMIAGAQWQGLAGRGARPQRLLWASTSTKDPSYSPIKYVEELVVPNTVNTMPLETLDAYRRLGRPELRLKRHIAEGCDAREGLERLDVDLEAVAEQLEREGVTKFIEPFGRLQQWLEERRRGRRAS
;
A
#
# COMPACT_ATOMS: atom_id res chain seq x y z
N MET A 1 15.50 12.33 36.37
CA MET A 1 14.62 12.56 35.21
C MET A 1 15.00 11.53 34.17
N ASN A 2 14.15 10.53 33.92
CA ASN A 2 14.41 9.58 32.83
C ASN A 2 14.36 10.37 31.51
N ALA A 3 15.34 10.15 30.63
CA ALA A 3 15.30 10.71 29.29
C ALA A 3 13.95 10.31 28.63
N PRO A 4 13.30 11.21 27.87
CA PRO A 4 12.08 10.84 27.17
C PRO A 4 12.38 9.61 26.29
N VAL A 5 11.57 8.57 26.43
CA VAL A 5 11.68 7.38 25.58
C VAL A 5 11.52 7.86 24.12
N PRO A 6 12.50 7.63 23.24
CA PRO A 6 12.42 8.08 21.85
C PRO A 6 11.17 7.51 21.17
N ASN A 7 10.45 8.31 20.38
CA ASN A 7 9.32 7.83 19.60
C ASN A 7 9.82 6.76 18.61
N PRO A 8 9.45 5.48 18.77
CA PRO A 8 10.02 4.41 17.94
C PRO A 8 9.68 4.56 16.45
N LEU A 9 8.60 5.27 16.10
CA LEU A 9 8.28 5.58 14.70
C LEU A 9 9.34 6.47 14.05
N LEU A 10 9.91 7.43 14.78
CA LEU A 10 10.98 8.30 14.27
C LEU A 10 12.30 7.55 14.09
N GLU A 11 12.53 6.52 14.91
CA GLU A 11 13.72 5.67 14.82
C GLU A 11 13.68 4.72 13.61
N LEU A 12 12.49 4.25 13.18
CA LEU A 12 12.32 3.44 11.95
C LEU A 12 12.92 4.16 10.72
N ARG A 13 12.71 5.48 10.63
CA ARG A 13 13.26 6.27 9.53
C ARG A 13 14.79 6.27 9.51
N LYS A 14 15.44 6.24 10.68
CA LYS A 14 16.91 6.14 10.77
C LYS A 14 17.42 4.77 10.31
N LEU A 15 16.58 3.74 10.42
CA LEU A 15 16.84 2.39 9.90
C LEU A 15 16.50 2.24 8.41
N GLY A 16 16.01 3.30 7.76
CA GLY A 16 15.71 3.33 6.34
C GLY A 16 14.31 2.85 5.97
N GLU A 17 13.40 2.71 6.93
CA GLU A 17 11.98 2.41 6.68
C GLU A 17 11.12 3.66 6.88
N SER A 18 10.40 4.09 5.83
CA SER A 18 9.46 5.21 5.91
C SER A 18 8.11 4.74 6.44
N VAL A 19 7.52 5.50 7.38
CA VAL A 19 6.21 5.19 7.95
C VAL A 19 5.12 5.95 7.20
N TRP A 20 4.14 5.25 6.64
CA TRP A 20 2.97 5.83 5.98
C TRP A 20 1.70 5.53 6.77
N LEU A 21 0.72 6.40 6.63
CA LEU A 21 -0.60 6.21 7.22
C LEU A 21 -1.53 5.49 6.22
N ASP A 22 -2.18 4.41 6.66
CA ASP A 22 -3.20 3.68 5.89
C ASP A 22 -4.62 4.12 6.28
N ASP A 23 -4.86 5.44 6.24
CA ASP A 23 -6.14 6.04 6.56
C ASP A 23 -6.23 7.46 5.99
N ILE A 24 -7.45 7.94 5.74
CA ILE A 24 -7.75 9.34 5.44
C ILE A 24 -9.19 9.65 5.85
N SER A 25 -9.38 10.81 6.48
CA SER A 25 -10.70 11.38 6.73
C SER A 25 -10.72 12.89 6.55
N ARG A 26 -11.89 13.46 6.32
CA ARG A 26 -12.04 14.90 6.25
C ARG A 26 -11.82 15.56 7.61
N ARG A 27 -12.31 14.93 8.68
CA ARG A 27 -12.05 15.34 10.06
C ARG A 27 -10.55 15.49 10.35
N MET A 28 -9.74 14.47 10.08
CA MET A 28 -8.31 14.50 10.44
C MET A 28 -7.52 15.57 9.67
N LEU A 29 -8.01 15.98 8.50
CA LEU A 29 -7.46 17.06 7.70
C LEU A 29 -7.82 18.42 8.31
N GLN A 30 -9.05 18.58 8.80
CA GLN A 30 -9.58 19.85 9.31
C GLN A 30 -9.22 20.12 10.77
N ASP A 31 -9.17 19.10 11.62
CA ASP A 31 -8.84 19.24 13.05
C ASP A 31 -7.33 19.23 13.34
N GLY A 32 -6.51 19.13 12.29
CA GLY A 32 -5.05 19.15 12.38
C GLY A 32 -4.41 17.83 12.83
N SER A 33 -5.19 16.75 12.96
CA SER A 33 -4.66 15.44 13.36
C SER A 33 -3.60 14.91 12.39
N LEU A 34 -3.82 14.99 11.07
CA LEU A 34 -2.80 14.56 10.10
C LEU A 34 -1.52 15.40 10.20
N ALA A 35 -1.65 16.72 10.34
CA ALA A 35 -0.49 17.61 10.50
C ALA A 35 0.30 17.28 11.77
N ARG A 36 -0.39 16.88 12.84
CA ARG A 36 0.23 16.41 14.08
C ARG A 36 1.00 15.11 13.87
N LEU A 37 0.39 14.11 13.24
CA LEU A 37 1.05 12.83 12.93
C LEU A 37 2.31 13.03 12.06
N ILE A 38 2.26 13.90 11.06
CA ILE A 38 3.43 14.23 10.24
C ILE A 38 4.56 14.82 11.10
N ARG A 39 4.23 15.77 12.00
CA ARG A 39 5.22 16.46 12.83
C ARG A 39 5.79 15.60 13.95
N GLU A 40 4.94 14.85 14.64
CA GLU A 40 5.27 14.17 15.90
C GLU A 40 5.68 12.71 15.68
N ASP A 41 5.10 12.05 14.68
CA ASP A 41 5.37 10.65 14.33
C ASP A 41 6.20 10.48 13.05
N GLY A 42 6.46 11.56 12.32
CA GLY A 42 7.25 11.52 11.10
C GLY A 42 6.54 10.80 9.95
N ILE A 43 5.20 10.79 9.93
CA ILE A 43 4.42 10.22 8.81
C ILE A 43 4.91 10.82 7.49
N ALA A 44 5.37 9.92 6.63
CA ALA A 44 6.09 10.23 5.41
C ALA A 44 5.26 10.01 4.14
N GLY A 45 4.01 9.59 4.29
CA GLY A 45 3.09 9.38 3.18
C GLY A 45 1.75 8.84 3.66
N LEU A 46 0.82 8.68 2.74
CA LEU A 46 -0.53 8.22 3.01
C LEU A 46 -1.05 7.32 1.89
N THR A 47 -1.71 6.23 2.26
CA THR A 47 -2.48 5.38 1.35
C THR A 47 -3.96 5.50 1.64
N SER A 48 -4.76 5.69 0.58
CA SER A 48 -6.20 5.45 0.63
C SER A 48 -6.57 4.22 -0.20
N ASN A 49 -7.79 3.74 0.00
CA ASN A 49 -8.44 2.73 -0.82
C ASN A 49 -9.96 2.94 -0.75
N PRO A 50 -10.76 2.27 -1.61
CA PRO A 50 -12.20 2.44 -1.62
C PRO A 50 -12.88 2.13 -0.27
N ALA A 51 -12.37 1.19 0.51
CA ALA A 51 -12.92 0.85 1.82
C ALA A 51 -12.65 1.94 2.87
N ILE A 52 -11.47 2.57 2.86
CA ILE A 52 -11.13 3.71 3.73
C ILE A 52 -12.08 4.88 3.44
N PHE A 53 -12.24 5.26 2.17
CA PHE A 53 -13.17 6.33 1.81
C PHE A 53 -14.63 5.97 2.11
N ALA A 54 -15.04 4.73 1.88
CA ALA A 54 -16.39 4.27 2.23
C ALA A 54 -16.65 4.44 3.72
N HIS A 55 -15.73 3.97 4.57
CA HIS A 55 -15.84 4.14 6.00
C HIS A 55 -15.88 5.63 6.39
N SER A 56 -14.93 6.42 5.89
CA SER A 56 -14.82 7.83 6.24
C SER A 56 -16.04 8.65 5.81
N MET A 57 -16.41 8.59 4.53
CA MET A 57 -17.54 9.38 4.00
C MET A 57 -18.87 9.02 4.64
N MET A 58 -19.07 7.75 5.03
CA MET A 58 -20.32 7.29 5.62
C MET A 58 -20.43 7.55 7.13
N SER A 59 -19.31 7.73 7.84
CA SER A 59 -19.28 7.86 9.31
C SER A 59 -18.83 9.23 9.82
N ASP A 60 -18.07 9.99 9.04
CA ASP A 60 -17.56 11.30 9.41
C ASP A 60 -18.54 12.41 9.01
N SER A 61 -19.07 13.12 10.01
CA SER A 61 -20.03 14.22 9.83
C SER A 61 -19.46 15.40 9.03
N HIS A 62 -18.13 15.54 8.92
CA HIS A 62 -17.48 16.58 8.13
C HIS A 62 -17.72 16.44 6.62
N TYR A 63 -18.22 15.29 6.14
CA TYR A 63 -18.65 15.12 4.75
C TYR A 63 -20.07 15.62 4.47
N ALA A 64 -20.91 15.83 5.50
CA ALA A 64 -22.32 16.15 5.29
C ALA A 64 -22.53 17.45 4.51
N GLN A 65 -21.89 18.54 4.92
CA GLN A 65 -22.00 19.83 4.23
C GLN A 65 -21.41 19.79 2.82
N PRO A 66 -20.17 19.29 2.60
CA PRO A 66 -19.62 19.21 1.25
C PRO A 66 -20.40 18.31 0.29
N ILE A 67 -20.92 17.16 0.77
CA ILE A 67 -21.83 16.34 -0.02
C ILE A 67 -23.05 17.17 -0.42
N ALA A 68 -23.68 17.88 0.53
CA ALA A 68 -24.81 18.75 0.22
C ALA A 68 -24.45 19.87 -0.78
N GLN A 69 -23.23 20.40 -0.76
CA GLN A 69 -22.81 21.45 -1.70
C GLN A 69 -22.54 20.91 -3.11
N LEU A 70 -21.93 19.74 -3.24
CA LEU A 70 -21.55 19.14 -4.52
C LEU A 70 -22.70 18.39 -5.22
N LEU A 71 -23.64 17.84 -4.44
CA LEU A 71 -24.74 17.03 -4.98
C LEU A 71 -25.46 17.62 -6.22
N PRO A 72 -25.79 18.94 -6.27
CA PRO A 72 -26.50 19.52 -7.41
C PRO A 72 -25.69 19.54 -8.72
N SER A 73 -24.36 19.61 -8.64
CA SER A 73 -23.48 19.73 -9.81
C SER A 73 -22.91 18.39 -10.29
N MET A 74 -23.11 17.31 -9.53
CA MET A 74 -22.53 16.00 -9.83
C MET A 74 -23.44 15.12 -10.72
N SER A 75 -22.84 14.58 -11.78
CA SER A 75 -23.50 13.75 -12.80
C SER A 75 -23.73 12.30 -12.36
N SER A 76 -23.02 11.81 -11.35
CA SER A 76 -23.15 10.46 -10.80
C SER A 76 -22.64 10.40 -9.36
N SER A 77 -22.98 9.32 -8.64
CA SER A 77 -22.38 8.98 -7.34
C SER A 77 -20.85 8.81 -7.44
N VAL A 78 -20.37 8.27 -8.58
CA VAL A 78 -18.93 8.10 -8.85
C VAL A 78 -18.26 9.46 -8.99
N ALA A 79 -18.87 10.39 -9.75
CA ALA A 79 -18.33 11.74 -9.91
C ALA A 79 -18.25 12.48 -8.57
N LEU A 80 -19.27 12.33 -7.72
CA LEU A 80 -19.31 12.90 -6.37
C LEU A 80 -18.23 12.30 -5.46
N TYR A 81 -18.12 10.97 -5.42
CA TYR A 81 -17.06 10.27 -4.68
C TYR A 81 -15.69 10.78 -5.09
N GLU A 82 -15.42 10.85 -6.39
CA GLU A 82 -14.11 11.27 -6.89
C GLU A 82 -13.81 12.72 -6.58
N GLU A 83 -14.78 13.63 -6.63
CA GLU A 83 -14.55 15.03 -6.26
C GLU A 83 -14.15 15.12 -4.78
N LEU A 84 -14.88 14.46 -3.88
CA LEU A 84 -14.57 14.44 -2.45
C LEU A 84 -13.20 13.80 -2.17
N ALA A 85 -12.89 12.67 -2.80
CA ALA A 85 -11.62 11.98 -2.65
C ALA A 85 -10.44 12.82 -3.17
N VAL A 86 -10.61 13.51 -4.30
CA VAL A 86 -9.60 14.41 -4.88
C VAL A 86 -9.38 15.64 -4.00
N GLU A 87 -10.44 16.23 -3.44
CA GLU A 87 -10.33 17.33 -2.48
C GLU A 87 -9.50 16.91 -1.25
N ASP A 88 -9.83 15.77 -0.65
CA ASP A 88 -9.16 15.28 0.56
C ASP A 88 -7.69 14.95 0.27
N LEU A 89 -7.40 14.29 -0.85
CA LEU A 89 -6.03 13.96 -1.22
C LEU A 89 -5.19 15.18 -1.60
N ARG A 90 -5.79 16.22 -2.21
CA ARG A 90 -5.08 17.49 -2.42
C ARG A 90 -4.71 18.16 -1.11
N ALA A 91 -5.62 18.15 -0.13
CA ALA A 91 -5.33 18.69 1.21
C ALA A 91 -4.24 17.88 1.92
N ALA A 92 -4.29 16.54 1.87
CA ALA A 92 -3.26 15.67 2.43
C ALA A 92 -1.90 15.87 1.73
N ALA A 93 -1.89 15.94 0.40
CA ALA A 93 -0.68 16.17 -0.39
C ALA A 93 -0.04 17.53 -0.09
N ALA A 94 -0.84 18.57 0.17
CA ALA A 94 -0.33 19.87 0.56
C ALA A 94 0.39 19.82 1.91
N LEU A 95 -0.14 19.07 2.88
CA LEU A 95 0.51 18.86 4.18
C LEU A 95 1.83 18.07 4.06
N LEU A 96 1.89 17.12 3.15
CA LEU A 96 3.09 16.29 2.89
C LEU A 96 4.09 16.94 1.91
N ARG A 97 3.71 18.02 1.24
CA ARG A 97 4.52 18.67 0.21
C ARG A 97 5.90 19.15 0.71
N PRO A 98 6.04 19.75 1.91
CA PRO A 98 7.36 20.14 2.42
C PRO A 98 8.32 18.96 2.55
N LEU A 99 7.83 17.79 2.96
CA LEU A 99 8.64 16.58 3.04
C LEU A 99 9.02 16.07 1.65
N TYR A 100 8.06 16.09 0.71
CA TYR A 100 8.34 15.73 -0.69
C TYR A 100 9.45 16.61 -1.27
N ASP A 101 9.36 17.94 -1.14
CA ASP A 101 10.37 18.85 -1.68
C ASP A 101 11.72 18.65 -0.97
N HIS A 102 11.75 18.54 0.36
CA HIS A 102 12.97 18.36 1.15
C HIS A 102 13.70 17.04 0.85
N THR A 103 12.95 15.97 0.63
CA THR A 103 13.52 14.65 0.27
C THR A 103 13.71 14.49 -1.23
N SER A 104 13.54 15.57 -2.00
CA SER A 104 13.56 15.56 -3.45
C SER A 104 12.65 14.47 -4.03
N GLY A 105 11.49 14.22 -3.45
CA GLY A 105 10.51 13.21 -3.88
C GLY A 105 10.82 11.77 -3.45
N ALA A 106 11.65 11.56 -2.43
CA ALA A 106 11.82 10.23 -1.85
C ALA A 106 10.62 9.84 -0.98
N ASP A 107 9.99 10.81 -0.31
CA ASP A 107 8.78 10.63 0.50
C ASP A 107 7.78 11.77 0.25
N GLY A 108 6.72 11.85 1.07
CA GLY A 108 5.70 12.89 1.02
C GLY A 108 4.56 12.58 0.05
N PHE A 109 4.27 11.30 -0.21
CA PHE A 109 3.29 10.88 -1.20
C PHE A 109 1.89 10.63 -0.64
N VAL A 110 0.88 10.82 -1.48
CA VAL A 110 -0.49 10.33 -1.26
C VAL A 110 -0.89 9.38 -2.38
N SER A 111 -1.62 8.31 -2.09
CA SER A 111 -2.08 7.34 -3.10
C SER A 111 -3.58 7.39 -3.32
N LEU A 112 -4.03 7.47 -4.58
CA LEU A 112 -5.43 7.30 -4.99
C LEU A 112 -5.61 6.02 -5.80
N GLU A 113 -6.49 5.14 -5.39
CA GLU A 113 -6.76 3.87 -6.08
C GLU A 113 -7.77 4.04 -7.22
N VAL A 114 -7.52 3.37 -8.34
CA VAL A 114 -8.53 3.18 -9.40
C VAL A 114 -9.72 2.38 -8.89
N SER A 115 -10.81 2.39 -9.64
CA SER A 115 -11.99 1.61 -9.34
C SER A 115 -11.65 0.13 -9.19
N PRO A 116 -12.06 -0.54 -8.09
CA PRO A 116 -11.77 -1.95 -7.88
C PRO A 116 -12.47 -2.86 -8.92
N HIS A 117 -13.48 -2.35 -9.62
CA HIS A 117 -14.12 -3.06 -10.74
C HIS A 117 -13.22 -3.21 -11.97
N LEU A 118 -12.14 -2.43 -12.06
CA LEU A 118 -11.20 -2.46 -13.20
C LEU A 118 -9.97 -3.35 -12.93
N ALA A 119 -9.91 -4.06 -11.81
CA ALA A 119 -8.73 -4.84 -11.41
C ALA A 119 -8.26 -5.87 -12.45
N TYR A 120 -9.17 -6.35 -13.30
CA TYR A 120 -8.88 -7.29 -14.40
C TYR A 120 -9.15 -6.68 -15.79
N ASP A 121 -9.49 -5.40 -15.87
CA ASP A 121 -9.65 -4.64 -17.11
C ASP A 121 -8.45 -3.71 -17.29
N GLY A 122 -7.40 -4.22 -17.97
CA GLY A 122 -6.18 -3.47 -18.22
C GLY A 122 -6.42 -2.13 -18.95
N PRO A 123 -7.09 -2.12 -20.11
CA PRO A 123 -7.44 -0.88 -20.81
C PRO A 123 -8.25 0.11 -19.97
N GLY A 124 -9.26 -0.36 -19.24
CA GLY A 124 -10.05 0.48 -18.33
C GLY A 124 -9.21 1.08 -17.22
N SER A 125 -8.41 0.26 -16.53
CA SER A 125 -7.48 0.70 -15.48
C SER A 125 -6.49 1.75 -15.98
N ARG A 126 -5.93 1.57 -17.19
CA ARG A 126 -5.01 2.55 -17.80
C ARG A 126 -5.70 3.89 -18.06
N ALA A 127 -6.89 3.84 -18.67
CA ALA A 127 -7.64 5.05 -19.00
C ALA A 127 -8.04 5.83 -17.73
N GLU A 128 -8.53 5.13 -16.71
CA GLU A 128 -8.89 5.76 -15.44
C GLU A 128 -7.67 6.32 -14.71
N ALA A 129 -6.56 5.58 -14.65
CA ALA A 129 -5.33 6.03 -14.03
C ALA A 129 -4.82 7.35 -14.64
N GLN A 130 -4.80 7.44 -15.97
CA GLN A 130 -4.41 8.66 -16.68
C GLN A 130 -5.36 9.83 -16.37
N ARG A 131 -6.68 9.58 -16.35
CA ARG A 131 -7.68 10.60 -16.02
C ARG A 131 -7.53 11.10 -14.59
N LEU A 132 -7.36 10.21 -13.61
CA LEU A 132 -7.17 10.57 -12.21
C LEU A 132 -5.86 11.34 -12.00
N TRP A 133 -4.77 10.94 -12.67
CA TRP A 133 -3.51 11.68 -12.66
C TRP A 133 -3.68 13.13 -13.15
N GLN A 134 -4.37 13.30 -14.28
CA GLN A 134 -4.67 14.62 -14.85
C GLN A 134 -5.63 15.45 -14.00
N ARG A 135 -6.52 14.80 -13.24
CA ARG A 135 -7.43 15.45 -12.30
C ARG A 135 -6.69 15.90 -11.05
N LEU A 136 -5.83 15.06 -10.46
CA LEU A 136 -5.07 15.40 -9.26
C LEU A 136 -4.10 16.56 -9.51
N ARG A 137 -3.26 16.46 -10.55
CA ARG A 137 -2.19 17.43 -10.88
C ARG A 137 -1.22 17.69 -9.73
N LEU A 138 -0.85 16.64 -9.00
CA LEU A 138 0.06 16.70 -7.85
C LEU A 138 1.33 15.92 -8.16
N PRO A 139 2.53 16.49 -7.97
CA PRO A 139 3.79 15.77 -8.21
C PRO A 139 4.03 14.65 -7.17
N ASN A 140 3.41 14.79 -6.01
CA ASN A 140 3.48 13.85 -4.89
C ASN A 140 2.21 12.97 -4.75
N ALA A 141 1.47 12.77 -5.85
CA ALA A 141 0.47 11.72 -5.94
C ALA A 141 1.07 10.43 -6.47
N LEU A 142 0.46 9.31 -6.11
CA LEU A 142 0.61 7.98 -6.71
C LEU A 142 -0.77 7.52 -7.16
N ILE A 143 -0.87 6.98 -8.37
CA ILE A 143 -2.06 6.21 -8.77
C ILE A 143 -1.87 4.78 -8.33
N LYS A 144 -2.82 4.28 -7.55
CA LYS A 144 -2.77 2.94 -6.98
C LYS A 144 -3.51 1.96 -7.88
N ILE A 145 -2.82 0.91 -8.31
CA ILE A 145 -3.29 -0.10 -9.27
C ILE A 145 -3.05 -1.49 -8.69
N PRO A 146 -4.03 -2.41 -8.72
CA PRO A 146 -3.79 -3.81 -8.36
C PRO A 146 -2.65 -4.44 -9.15
N GLY A 147 -1.80 -5.22 -8.49
CA GLY A 147 -0.70 -5.95 -9.11
C GLY A 147 -1.14 -7.24 -9.81
N THR A 148 -2.35 -7.26 -10.39
CA THR A 148 -2.87 -8.40 -11.15
C THR A 148 -2.07 -8.60 -12.43
N GLU A 149 -2.17 -9.79 -13.03
CA GLU A 149 -1.53 -10.07 -14.32
C GLU A 149 -1.96 -9.09 -15.42
N ALA A 150 -3.26 -8.80 -15.49
CA ALA A 150 -3.83 -7.84 -16.44
C ALA A 150 -3.27 -6.42 -16.27
N SER A 151 -2.78 -6.08 -15.07
CA SER A 151 -2.25 -4.76 -14.75
C SER A 151 -0.75 -4.61 -15.02
N LEU A 152 0.00 -5.69 -15.25
CA LEU A 152 1.43 -5.61 -15.56
C LEU A 152 1.75 -4.71 -16.78
N PRO A 153 1.10 -4.86 -17.95
CA PRO A 153 1.33 -3.94 -19.07
C PRO A 153 0.86 -2.51 -18.75
N VAL A 154 -0.18 -2.36 -17.92
CA VAL A 154 -0.68 -1.05 -17.48
C VAL A 154 0.37 -0.33 -16.63
N ILE A 155 0.97 -1.02 -15.66
CA ILE A 155 2.03 -0.48 -14.80
C ILE A 155 3.20 -0.01 -15.67
N ARG A 156 3.65 -0.83 -16.62
CA ARG A 156 4.71 -0.46 -17.58
C ARG A 156 4.37 0.84 -18.32
N ASP A 157 3.17 0.92 -18.87
CA ASP A 157 2.72 2.06 -19.68
C ASP A 157 2.55 3.34 -18.85
N LEU A 158 2.05 3.25 -17.61
CA LEU A 158 1.92 4.39 -16.71
C LEU A 158 3.29 4.94 -16.30
N ILE A 159 4.23 4.07 -15.94
CA ILE A 159 5.61 4.44 -15.61
C ILE A 159 6.31 5.07 -16.82
N ALA A 160 6.12 4.51 -18.02
CA ALA A 160 6.64 5.09 -19.26
C ALA A 160 6.07 6.50 -19.50
N ALA A 161 4.79 6.71 -19.21
CA ALA A 161 4.13 8.03 -19.28
C ALA A 161 4.57 9.00 -18.17
N GLY A 162 5.36 8.54 -17.18
CA GLY A 162 5.85 9.36 -16.08
C GLY A 162 4.82 9.56 -14.97
N ILE A 163 3.85 8.65 -14.87
CA ILE A 163 2.85 8.61 -13.80
C ILE A 163 3.44 7.79 -12.65
N ASN A 164 3.37 8.35 -11.44
CA ASN A 164 3.83 7.64 -10.25
C ASN A 164 2.79 6.56 -9.88
N VAL A 165 3.26 5.34 -9.60
CA VAL A 165 2.36 4.19 -9.37
C VAL A 165 2.60 3.53 -8.01
N ASN A 166 1.53 3.34 -7.23
CA ASN A 166 1.51 2.43 -6.09
C ASN A 166 0.89 1.10 -6.52
N VAL A 167 1.69 0.05 -6.68
CA VAL A 167 1.15 -1.26 -7.03
C VAL A 167 0.63 -1.94 -5.76
N THR A 168 -0.61 -2.43 -5.75
CA THR A 168 -1.27 -3.00 -4.56
C THR A 168 -1.67 -4.45 -4.71
N LEU A 169 -2.16 -5.09 -3.66
CA LEU A 169 -2.61 -6.49 -3.67
C LEU A 169 -1.54 -7.50 -4.09
N LEU A 170 -0.28 -7.25 -3.71
CA LEU A 170 0.81 -8.21 -3.91
C LEU A 170 0.85 -9.19 -2.72
N PHE A 171 0.68 -10.48 -3.01
CA PHE A 171 0.73 -11.55 -2.01
C PHE A 171 1.83 -12.59 -2.30
N SER A 172 2.41 -12.56 -3.51
CA SER A 172 3.45 -13.48 -3.97
C SER A 172 4.75 -12.74 -4.27
N PRO A 173 5.91 -13.26 -3.83
CA PRO A 173 7.22 -12.75 -4.25
C PRO A 173 7.41 -12.81 -5.78
N GLU A 174 6.87 -13.81 -6.47
CA GLU A 174 6.98 -13.91 -7.92
C GLU A 174 6.09 -12.90 -8.64
N ARG A 175 4.89 -12.60 -8.09
CA ARG A 175 4.11 -11.46 -8.59
C ARG A 175 4.83 -10.14 -8.37
N TYR A 176 5.50 -9.95 -7.24
CA TYR A 176 6.37 -8.78 -7.03
C TYR A 176 7.49 -8.72 -8.07
N ARG A 177 8.17 -9.83 -8.38
CA ARG A 177 9.19 -9.87 -9.44
C ARG A 177 8.65 -9.40 -10.78
N ALA A 178 7.46 -9.84 -11.17
CA ALA A 178 6.80 -9.42 -12.40
C ALA A 178 6.51 -7.91 -12.41
N VAL A 179 6.06 -7.35 -11.29
CA VAL A 179 5.82 -5.91 -11.12
C VAL A 179 7.12 -5.10 -11.19
N ALA A 180 8.18 -5.56 -10.53
CA ALA A 180 9.49 -4.91 -10.56
C ALA A 180 10.08 -4.90 -11.99
N ARG A 181 9.87 -5.97 -12.77
CA ARG A 181 10.21 -6.00 -14.20
C ARG A 181 9.41 -4.98 -15.00
N ALA A 182 8.09 -4.94 -14.85
CA ALA A 182 7.22 -3.96 -15.53
C ALA A 182 7.63 -2.51 -15.21
N TYR A 183 8.04 -2.24 -13.96
CA TYR A 183 8.58 -0.94 -13.56
C TYR A 183 9.86 -0.58 -14.33
N MET A 184 10.87 -1.46 -14.36
CA MET A 184 12.12 -1.21 -15.09
C MET A 184 11.90 -1.10 -16.59
N GLU A 185 11.00 -1.89 -17.17
CA GLU A 185 10.62 -1.79 -18.57
C GLU A 185 9.96 -0.44 -18.89
N GLY A 186 9.07 0.06 -18.02
CA GLY A 186 8.47 1.38 -18.15
C GLY A 186 9.52 2.50 -18.10
N LEU A 187 10.46 2.43 -17.16
CA LEU A 187 11.58 3.38 -17.09
C LEU A 187 12.45 3.32 -18.35
N SER A 188 12.74 2.11 -18.84
CA SER A 188 13.54 1.90 -20.05
C SER A 188 12.86 2.49 -21.29
N ALA A 189 11.55 2.28 -21.44
CA ALA A 189 10.75 2.88 -22.51
C ALA A 189 10.75 4.42 -22.44
N ARG A 190 10.69 4.97 -21.23
CA ARG A 190 10.76 6.42 -21.00
C ARG A 190 12.12 7.01 -21.42
N VAL A 191 13.23 6.32 -21.08
CA VAL A 191 14.57 6.70 -21.54
C VAL A 191 14.69 6.64 -23.05
N ALA A 192 14.15 5.59 -23.68
CA ALA A 192 14.16 5.45 -25.14
C ALA A 192 13.38 6.59 -25.83
N ALA A 193 12.36 7.15 -25.16
CA ALA A 193 11.64 8.34 -25.61
C ALA A 193 12.34 9.68 -25.28
N GLY A 194 13.55 9.66 -24.71
CA GLY A 194 14.31 10.85 -24.33
C GLY A 194 13.71 11.62 -23.15
N GLN A 195 12.89 10.98 -22.32
CA GLN A 195 12.19 11.62 -21.21
C GLN A 195 12.90 11.40 -19.85
N PRO A 196 12.82 12.38 -18.93
CA PRO A 196 13.50 12.34 -17.63
C PRO A 196 12.90 11.30 -16.67
N LEU A 197 13.74 10.73 -15.78
CA LEU A 197 13.35 9.71 -14.81
C LEU A 197 13.21 10.23 -13.36
N GLU A 198 13.79 11.40 -13.06
CA GLU A 198 14.05 11.87 -11.70
C GLU A 198 12.79 12.06 -10.86
N ARG A 199 11.63 12.22 -11.51
CA ARG A 199 10.33 12.42 -10.85
C ARG A 199 9.41 11.21 -10.92
N VAL A 200 9.83 10.12 -11.56
CA VAL A 200 9.06 8.88 -11.61
C VAL A 200 9.31 8.10 -10.33
N ALA A 201 8.27 7.84 -9.57
CA ALA A 201 8.29 7.11 -8.33
C ALA A 201 7.31 5.95 -8.35
N SER A 202 7.67 4.87 -7.68
CA SER A 202 6.78 3.73 -7.49
C SER A 202 7.02 3.04 -6.16
N VAL A 203 5.96 2.48 -5.59
CA VAL A 203 6.02 1.55 -4.45
C VAL A 203 5.27 0.27 -4.81
N ALA A 204 5.71 -0.85 -4.25
CA ALA A 204 5.09 -2.16 -4.40
C ALA A 204 4.52 -2.62 -3.05
N SER A 205 3.22 -2.42 -2.85
CA SER A 205 2.49 -2.76 -1.63
C SER A 205 2.27 -4.27 -1.50
N PHE A 206 3.18 -4.91 -0.75
CA PHE A 206 3.18 -6.33 -0.40
C PHE A 206 2.38 -6.55 0.87
N PHE A 207 1.36 -7.42 0.84
CA PHE A 207 0.40 -7.62 1.92
C PHE A 207 0.81 -8.76 2.85
N LEU A 208 0.79 -8.53 4.16
CA LEU A 208 1.36 -9.46 5.13
C LEU A 208 0.30 -10.27 5.89
N SER A 209 -0.48 -9.63 6.74
CA SER A 209 -1.32 -10.36 7.71
C SER A 209 -2.36 -11.29 7.09
N ARG A 210 -2.75 -11.04 5.83
CA ARG A 210 -3.65 -11.89 5.07
C ARG A 210 -3.00 -13.23 4.70
N ILE A 211 -1.70 -13.25 4.45
CA ILE A 211 -0.93 -14.47 4.16
C ILE A 211 -0.97 -15.39 5.38
N ASP A 212 -0.54 -14.89 6.54
CA ASP A 212 -0.57 -15.69 7.78
C ASP A 212 -2.00 -16.15 8.11
N THR A 213 -3.02 -15.28 7.96
CA THR A 213 -4.42 -15.68 8.21
C THR A 213 -4.89 -16.84 7.33
N ALA A 214 -4.47 -16.88 6.06
CA ALA A 214 -4.86 -17.95 5.13
C ALA A 214 -4.04 -19.22 5.38
N VAL A 215 -2.72 -19.09 5.51
CA VAL A 215 -1.81 -20.22 5.70
C VAL A 215 -2.04 -20.89 7.06
N ASP A 216 -2.26 -20.13 8.13
CA ASP A 216 -2.54 -20.69 9.45
C ASP A 216 -3.78 -21.58 9.45
N LYS A 217 -4.82 -21.22 8.69
CA LYS A 217 -6.02 -22.08 8.55
C LYS A 217 -5.68 -23.41 7.89
N LEU A 218 -4.80 -23.40 6.88
CA LEU A 218 -4.33 -24.62 6.23
C LEU A 218 -3.51 -25.47 7.21
N LEU A 219 -2.59 -24.84 7.95
CA LEU A 219 -1.75 -25.50 8.96
C LEU A 219 -2.57 -26.09 10.10
N ASP A 220 -3.59 -25.38 10.60
CA ASP A 220 -4.52 -25.88 11.61
C ASP A 220 -5.29 -27.11 11.09
N GLY A 221 -5.72 -27.07 9.82
CA GLY A 221 -6.36 -28.19 9.15
C GLY A 221 -5.46 -29.41 8.94
N LEU A 222 -4.17 -29.20 8.66
CA LEU A 222 -3.16 -30.27 8.58
C LEU A 222 -2.88 -30.87 9.97
N ALA A 223 -2.74 -30.03 10.98
CA ALA A 223 -2.54 -30.46 12.36
C ALA A 223 -3.72 -31.31 12.86
N ALA A 224 -4.96 -30.91 12.55
CA ALA A 224 -6.15 -31.68 12.86
C ALA A 224 -6.22 -33.04 12.13
N ARG A 225 -5.54 -33.19 10.99
CA ARG A 225 -5.47 -34.42 10.18
C ARG A 225 -4.26 -35.31 10.48
N GLY A 226 -3.61 -35.10 11.64
CA GLY A 226 -2.52 -35.95 12.12
C GLY A 226 -1.11 -35.44 11.85
N GLN A 227 -0.94 -34.18 11.44
CA GLN A 227 0.38 -33.55 11.25
C GLN A 227 0.63 -32.42 12.27
N PRO A 228 0.75 -32.70 13.58
CA PRO A 228 0.82 -31.67 14.63
C PRO A 228 2.02 -30.71 14.48
N ALA A 229 3.10 -31.15 13.81
CA ALA A 229 4.26 -30.31 13.50
C ALA A 229 3.90 -29.05 12.68
N ALA A 230 2.80 -29.08 11.90
CA ALA A 230 2.31 -27.94 11.13
C ALA A 230 2.05 -26.70 12.00
N ARG A 231 1.66 -26.89 13.27
CA ARG A 231 1.41 -25.76 14.20
C ARG A 231 2.65 -24.91 14.46
N SER A 232 3.84 -25.48 14.36
CA SER A 232 5.11 -24.77 14.58
C SER A 232 5.44 -23.74 13.49
N LEU A 233 4.75 -23.80 12.35
CA LEU A 233 4.91 -22.89 11.22
C LEU A 233 3.89 -21.75 11.21
N ARG A 234 2.93 -21.76 12.13
CA ARG A 234 1.92 -20.72 12.24
C ARG A 234 2.56 -19.36 12.42
N GLY A 235 2.06 -18.38 11.68
CA GLY A 235 2.52 -17.00 11.75
C GLY A 235 3.91 -16.77 11.14
N LYS A 236 4.46 -17.72 10.37
CA LYS A 236 5.78 -17.55 9.75
C LYS A 236 5.72 -17.30 8.24
N ALA A 237 4.59 -17.61 7.59
CA ALA A 237 4.47 -17.57 6.13
C ALA A 237 4.59 -16.15 5.56
N ALA A 238 3.98 -15.16 6.22
CA ALA A 238 4.04 -13.76 5.78
C ALA A 238 5.46 -13.20 5.86
N ILE A 239 6.18 -13.46 6.95
CA ILE A 239 7.58 -13.00 7.12
C ILE A 239 8.49 -13.72 6.13
N ALA A 240 8.34 -15.03 5.92
CA ALA A 240 9.11 -15.77 4.91
C ALA A 240 8.86 -15.22 3.49
N SER A 241 7.60 -14.90 3.16
CA SER A 241 7.25 -14.27 1.87
C SER A 241 7.88 -12.88 1.73
N ALA A 242 7.92 -12.09 2.81
CA ALA A 242 8.57 -10.79 2.82
C ALA A 242 10.10 -10.88 2.70
N CYS A 243 10.74 -11.87 3.33
CA CYS A 243 12.16 -12.18 3.13
C CYS A 243 12.42 -12.34 1.62
N ARG A 244 11.66 -13.23 0.98
CA ARG A 244 11.86 -13.53 -0.43
C ARG A 244 11.58 -12.31 -1.33
N ALA A 245 10.54 -11.53 -1.03
CA ALA A 245 10.27 -10.31 -1.75
C ALA A 245 11.44 -9.30 -1.64
N TYR A 246 12.04 -9.16 -0.45
CA TYR A 246 13.18 -8.27 -0.25
C TYR A 246 14.47 -8.77 -0.93
N GLU A 247 14.74 -10.07 -0.93
CA GLU A 247 15.83 -10.65 -1.71
C GLU A 247 15.67 -10.35 -3.21
N ILE A 248 14.45 -10.50 -3.74
CA ILE A 248 14.14 -10.13 -5.13
C ILE A 248 14.40 -8.64 -5.37
N HIS A 249 14.06 -7.78 -4.42
CA HIS A 249 14.37 -6.36 -4.50
C HIS A 249 15.88 -6.13 -4.61
N GLU A 250 16.68 -6.75 -3.74
CA GLU A 250 18.15 -6.66 -3.74
C GLU A 250 18.75 -7.22 -5.05
N GLU A 251 18.28 -8.37 -5.54
CA GLU A 251 18.66 -8.96 -6.83
C GLU A 251 18.43 -7.98 -7.99
N MET A 252 17.27 -7.34 -8.02
CA MET A 252 16.85 -6.45 -9.11
C MET A 252 17.66 -5.16 -9.12
N ILE A 253 17.92 -4.55 -7.96
CA ILE A 253 18.74 -3.33 -7.89
C ILE A 253 20.24 -3.63 -8.10
N ALA A 254 20.71 -4.85 -7.90
CA ALA A 254 22.07 -5.24 -8.25
C ALA A 254 22.26 -5.42 -9.76
N GLY A 255 21.18 -5.65 -10.52
CA GLY A 255 21.21 -5.95 -11.94
C GLY A 255 21.70 -4.81 -12.84
N ALA A 256 22.40 -5.15 -13.93
CA ALA A 256 22.98 -4.17 -14.87
C ALA A 256 21.92 -3.24 -15.51
N GLN A 257 20.72 -3.76 -15.79
CA GLN A 257 19.62 -2.94 -16.31
C GLN A 257 19.25 -1.82 -15.31
N TRP A 258 19.13 -2.17 -14.02
CA TRP A 258 18.85 -1.18 -12.98
C TRP A 258 19.98 -0.16 -12.86
N GLN A 259 21.23 -0.61 -12.81
CA GLN A 259 22.39 0.29 -12.70
C GLN A 259 22.43 1.32 -13.85
N GLY A 260 22.10 0.91 -15.08
CA GLY A 260 21.99 1.83 -16.23
C GLY A 260 20.86 2.86 -16.09
N LEU A 261 19.72 2.49 -15.49
CA LEU A 261 18.60 3.40 -15.20
C LEU A 261 18.91 4.33 -14.02
N ALA A 262 19.51 3.81 -12.96
CA ALA A 262 19.92 4.57 -11.78
C ALA A 262 20.94 5.65 -12.14
N GLY A 263 21.90 5.34 -13.03
CA GLY A 263 22.84 6.32 -13.58
C GLY A 263 22.19 7.46 -14.39
N ARG A 264 20.90 7.32 -14.73
CA ARG A 264 20.07 8.34 -15.40
C ARG A 264 19.02 8.97 -14.46
N GLY A 265 19.18 8.82 -13.14
CA GLY A 265 18.31 9.43 -12.14
C GLY A 265 17.06 8.62 -11.79
N ALA A 266 16.97 7.34 -12.17
CA ALA A 266 15.88 6.48 -11.73
C ALA A 266 15.89 6.23 -10.21
N ARG A 267 14.71 6.07 -9.62
CA ARG A 267 14.52 5.72 -8.20
C ARG A 267 14.12 4.26 -8.05
N PRO A 268 14.63 3.50 -7.06
CA PRO A 268 14.19 2.13 -6.87
C PRO A 268 12.70 2.10 -6.53
N GLN A 269 11.98 1.11 -7.06
CA GLN A 269 10.62 0.83 -6.59
C GLN A 269 10.73 0.20 -5.20
N ARG A 270 10.40 0.98 -4.16
CA ARG A 270 10.47 0.51 -2.78
C ARG A 270 9.38 -0.52 -2.52
N LEU A 271 9.73 -1.59 -1.79
CA LEU A 271 8.71 -2.45 -1.18
C LEU A 271 7.97 -1.65 -0.11
N LEU A 272 6.65 -1.78 -0.11
CA LEU A 272 5.76 -1.20 0.89
C LEU A 272 5.06 -2.34 1.62
N TRP A 273 5.30 -2.50 2.91
CA TRP A 273 4.63 -3.47 3.75
C TRP A 273 3.22 -2.98 4.06
N ALA A 274 2.22 -3.70 3.56
CA ALA A 274 0.80 -3.38 3.70
C ALA A 274 0.05 -4.46 4.50
N SER A 275 -1.12 -4.10 5.03
CA SER A 275 -1.89 -4.99 5.90
C SER A 275 -1.05 -5.48 7.09
N THR A 276 -0.29 -4.57 7.72
CA THR A 276 0.63 -4.85 8.84
C THR A 276 -0.05 -4.81 10.21
N SER A 277 -1.38 -4.68 10.25
CA SER A 277 -2.18 -4.94 11.45
C SER A 277 -2.34 -6.43 11.72
N THR A 278 -1.96 -6.85 12.92
CA THR A 278 -2.13 -8.22 13.40
C THR A 278 -3.61 -8.61 13.48
N LYS A 279 -3.96 -9.79 12.95
CA LYS A 279 -5.35 -10.31 12.92
C LYS A 279 -5.61 -11.40 13.96
N ASP A 280 -4.59 -12.17 14.30
CA ASP A 280 -4.68 -13.19 15.35
C ASP A 280 -4.26 -12.56 16.70
N PRO A 281 -5.14 -12.55 17.72
CA PRO A 281 -4.83 -11.94 19.03
C PRO A 281 -3.74 -12.67 19.81
N SER A 282 -3.35 -13.90 19.41
CA SER A 282 -2.21 -14.60 19.99
C SER A 282 -0.86 -14.02 19.56
N TYR A 283 -0.83 -13.20 18.50
CA TYR A 283 0.36 -12.51 18.03
C TYR A 283 0.46 -11.10 18.60
N SER A 284 1.69 -10.60 18.72
CA SER A 284 1.93 -9.20 19.08
C SER A 284 1.20 -8.25 18.11
N PRO A 285 0.54 -7.18 18.59
CA PRO A 285 -0.13 -6.21 17.73
C PRO A 285 0.82 -5.45 16.79
N ILE A 286 2.13 -5.51 17.08
CA ILE A 286 3.19 -4.88 16.30
C ILE A 286 4.08 -5.89 15.56
N LYS A 287 3.70 -7.18 15.52
CA LYS A 287 4.47 -8.28 14.91
C LYS A 287 5.04 -7.89 13.56
N TYR A 288 4.17 -7.53 12.60
CA TYR A 288 4.63 -7.27 11.23
C TYR A 288 5.51 -6.02 11.15
N VAL A 289 5.27 -5.00 11.97
CA VAL A 289 6.15 -3.82 11.97
C VAL A 289 7.54 -4.19 12.49
N GLU A 290 7.61 -4.87 13.63
CA GLU A 290 8.89 -5.24 14.27
C GLU A 290 9.75 -6.17 13.41
N GLU A 291 9.13 -7.15 12.74
CA GLU A 291 9.86 -8.18 12.00
C GLU A 291 10.31 -7.75 10.60
N LEU A 292 9.70 -6.69 10.04
CA LEU A 292 9.89 -6.29 8.63
C LEU A 292 10.79 -5.07 8.43
N VAL A 293 11.27 -4.46 9.52
CA VAL A 293 12.14 -3.29 9.43
C VAL A 293 13.41 -3.65 8.66
N VAL A 294 13.62 -2.94 7.56
CA VAL A 294 14.73 -3.13 6.64
C VAL A 294 14.99 -1.84 5.85
N PRO A 295 16.21 -1.57 5.34
CA PRO A 295 16.44 -0.32 4.62
C PRO A 295 15.72 -0.26 3.27
N ASN A 296 15.38 0.97 2.86
CA ASN A 296 14.74 1.31 1.58
C ASN A 296 13.32 0.75 1.40
N THR A 297 12.58 0.59 2.49
CA THR A 297 11.18 0.17 2.47
C THR A 297 10.26 1.24 3.01
N VAL A 298 8.97 0.98 2.84
CA VAL A 298 7.87 1.72 3.43
C VAL A 298 7.03 0.73 4.24
N ASN A 299 6.45 1.17 5.34
CA ASN A 299 5.40 0.42 6.03
C ASN A 299 4.17 1.31 6.14
N THR A 300 3.03 0.87 5.58
CA THR A 300 1.77 1.59 5.71
C THR A 300 0.94 0.98 6.83
N MET A 301 0.57 1.79 7.81
CA MET A 301 -0.03 1.34 9.06
C MET A 301 -1.36 2.06 9.31
N PRO A 302 -2.42 1.36 9.72
CA PRO A 302 -3.60 2.02 10.26
C PRO A 302 -3.27 2.68 11.61
N LEU A 303 -4.11 3.63 12.05
CA LEU A 303 -3.90 4.40 13.28
C LEU A 303 -3.68 3.50 14.51
N GLU A 304 -4.42 2.39 14.63
CA GLU A 304 -4.30 1.49 15.77
C GLU A 304 -2.93 0.81 15.83
N THR A 305 -2.34 0.49 14.67
CA THR A 305 -1.00 -0.10 14.59
C THR A 305 0.07 0.95 14.89
N LEU A 306 -0.09 2.19 14.42
CA LEU A 306 0.79 3.31 14.79
C LEU A 306 0.77 3.54 16.31
N ASP A 307 -0.41 3.60 16.91
CA ASP A 307 -0.62 3.78 18.34
C ASP A 307 0.01 2.64 19.16
N ALA A 308 -0.16 1.39 18.70
CA ALA A 308 0.49 0.24 19.32
C ALA A 308 2.02 0.33 19.21
N TYR A 309 2.54 0.73 18.06
CA TYR A 309 3.98 0.86 17.83
C TYR A 309 4.60 1.96 18.68
N ARG A 310 3.96 3.13 18.84
CA ARG A 310 4.45 4.19 19.74
C ARG A 310 4.69 3.70 21.16
N ARG A 311 3.86 2.75 21.64
CA ARG A 311 3.93 2.24 23.02
C ARG A 311 4.91 1.07 23.18
N LEU A 312 5.00 0.21 22.18
CA LEU A 312 5.61 -1.11 22.31
C LEU A 312 6.84 -1.33 21.41
N GLY A 313 7.05 -0.47 20.41
CA GLY A 313 8.04 -0.65 19.35
C GLY A 313 9.48 -0.68 19.86
N ARG A 314 10.28 -1.55 19.24
CA ARG A 314 11.72 -1.70 19.44
C ARG A 314 12.39 -1.80 18.06
N PRO A 315 12.59 -0.67 17.38
CA PRO A 315 13.13 -0.62 16.03
C PRO A 315 14.49 -1.33 15.90
N GLU A 316 14.58 -2.32 15.02
CA GLU A 316 15.78 -3.13 14.78
C GLU A 316 15.68 -3.75 13.38
N LEU A 317 16.80 -3.92 12.67
CA LEU A 317 16.84 -4.50 11.32
C LEU A 317 16.61 -6.03 11.29
N ARG A 318 15.41 -6.47 11.67
CA ARG A 318 15.09 -7.90 11.87
C ARG A 318 14.97 -8.67 10.56
N LEU A 319 14.48 -8.07 9.49
CA LEU A 319 14.28 -8.80 8.23
C LEU A 319 15.61 -9.31 7.65
N LYS A 320 16.69 -8.53 7.75
CA LYS A 320 18.03 -8.99 7.32
C LYS A 320 18.54 -10.16 8.15
N ARG A 321 18.25 -10.18 9.46
CA ARG A 321 18.57 -11.33 10.31
C ARG A 321 17.79 -12.57 9.88
N HIS A 322 16.47 -12.43 9.64
CA HIS A 322 15.65 -13.54 9.15
C HIS A 322 16.20 -14.13 7.84
N ILE A 323 16.58 -13.26 6.89
CA ILE A 323 17.19 -13.67 5.62
C ILE A 323 18.51 -14.42 5.87
N ALA A 324 19.41 -13.88 6.71
CA ALA A 324 20.70 -14.50 7.02
C ALA A 324 20.56 -15.85 7.76
N GLU A 325 19.53 -15.99 8.59
CA GLU A 325 19.19 -17.24 9.29
C GLU A 325 18.42 -18.23 8.39
N GLY A 326 18.14 -17.85 7.14
CA GLY A 326 17.60 -18.74 6.11
C GLY A 326 16.09 -18.95 6.15
N CYS A 327 15.30 -17.96 6.59
CA CYS A 327 13.81 -17.96 6.66
C CYS A 327 13.15 -19.37 6.59
N ASP A 328 13.49 -20.22 7.57
CA ASP A 328 13.28 -21.69 7.63
C ASP A 328 11.82 -22.13 7.38
N ALA A 329 10.86 -21.22 7.56
CA ALA A 329 9.46 -21.52 7.35
C ALA A 329 9.12 -21.90 5.90
N ARG A 330 9.85 -21.41 4.88
CA ARG A 330 9.51 -21.74 3.48
C ARG A 330 9.70 -23.23 3.19
N GLU A 331 10.85 -23.79 3.56
CA GLU A 331 11.11 -25.22 3.39
C GLU A 331 10.13 -26.07 4.22
N GLY A 332 9.81 -25.63 5.43
CA GLY A 332 8.81 -26.28 6.27
C GLY A 332 7.42 -26.30 5.63
N LEU A 333 6.99 -25.20 5.01
CA LEU A 333 5.71 -25.10 4.31
C LEU A 333 5.67 -25.98 3.06
N GLU A 334 6.76 -25.99 2.28
CA GLU A 334 6.90 -26.85 1.10
C GLU A 334 6.84 -28.35 1.46
N ARG A 335 7.50 -28.77 2.55
CA ARG A 335 7.44 -30.16 3.04
C ARG A 335 6.04 -30.59 3.50
N LEU A 336 5.16 -29.65 3.79
CA LEU A 336 3.77 -29.89 4.16
C LEU A 336 2.80 -29.73 2.97
N ASP A 337 3.34 -29.61 1.75
CA ASP A 337 2.58 -29.38 0.51
C ASP A 337 1.70 -28.12 0.58
N VAL A 338 2.14 -27.09 1.33
CA VAL A 338 1.45 -25.79 1.36
C VAL A 338 1.89 -24.95 0.17
N ASP A 339 1.02 -24.86 -0.84
CA ASP A 339 1.24 -24.05 -2.03
C ASP A 339 1.00 -22.56 -1.74
N LEU A 340 2.07 -21.81 -1.49
CA LEU A 340 2.01 -20.37 -1.24
C LEU A 340 1.58 -19.56 -2.47
N GLU A 341 1.81 -20.05 -3.69
CA GLU A 341 1.37 -19.35 -4.89
C GLU A 341 -0.15 -19.48 -5.07
N ALA A 342 -0.70 -20.69 -4.87
CA ALA A 342 -2.15 -20.89 -4.85
C ALA A 342 -2.84 -20.05 -3.77
N VAL A 343 -2.23 -19.93 -2.59
CA VAL A 343 -2.72 -19.02 -1.53
C VAL A 343 -2.66 -17.57 -1.99
N ALA A 344 -1.58 -17.14 -2.62
CA ALA A 344 -1.44 -15.78 -3.13
C ALA A 344 -2.50 -15.43 -4.19
N GLU A 345 -2.76 -16.34 -5.13
CA GLU A 345 -3.82 -16.18 -6.14
C GLU A 345 -5.22 -16.09 -5.50
N GLN A 346 -5.50 -16.93 -4.51
CA GLN A 346 -6.74 -16.85 -3.74
C GLN A 346 -6.87 -15.48 -3.06
N LEU A 347 -5.81 -15.04 -2.38
CA LEU A 347 -5.79 -13.76 -1.66
C LEU A 347 -5.92 -12.55 -2.60
N GLU A 348 -5.38 -12.61 -3.81
CA GLU A 348 -5.58 -11.59 -4.85
C GLU A 348 -7.06 -11.49 -5.21
N ARG A 349 -7.70 -12.61 -5.57
CA ARG A 349 -9.13 -12.66 -5.92
C ARG A 349 -10.01 -12.17 -4.78
N GLU A 350 -9.80 -12.67 -3.57
CA GLU A 350 -10.52 -12.22 -2.38
C GLU A 350 -10.25 -10.75 -2.06
N GLY A 351 -9.02 -10.28 -2.28
CA GLY A 351 -8.61 -8.90 -2.05
C GLY A 351 -9.36 -7.92 -2.94
N VAL A 352 -9.49 -8.24 -4.22
CA VAL A 352 -10.30 -7.47 -5.18
C VAL A 352 -11.76 -7.44 -4.74
N THR A 353 -12.36 -8.59 -4.41
CA THR A 353 -13.77 -8.66 -3.96
C THR A 353 -14.00 -7.83 -2.69
N LYS A 354 -13.08 -7.91 -1.71
CA LYS A 354 -13.14 -7.12 -0.46
C LYS A 354 -13.04 -5.61 -0.68
N PHE A 355 -12.59 -5.13 -1.84
CA PHE A 355 -12.62 -3.72 -2.22
C PHE A 355 -13.85 -3.33 -3.04
N ILE A 356 -14.41 -4.26 -3.82
CA ILE A 356 -15.66 -4.06 -4.57
C ILE A 356 -16.84 -3.82 -3.63
N GLU A 357 -17.01 -4.64 -2.58
CA GLU A 357 -18.20 -4.54 -1.72
C GLU A 357 -18.30 -3.20 -0.96
N PRO A 358 -17.25 -2.67 -0.29
CA PRO A 358 -17.32 -1.37 0.35
C PRO A 358 -17.53 -0.24 -0.65
N PHE A 359 -16.92 -0.33 -1.84
CA PHE A 359 -17.10 0.67 -2.88
C PHE A 359 -18.54 0.69 -3.39
N GLY A 360 -19.14 -0.47 -3.67
CA GLY A 360 -20.54 -0.58 -4.08
C GLY A 360 -21.50 -0.02 -3.04
N ARG A 361 -21.26 -0.30 -1.74
CA ARG A 361 -22.05 0.29 -0.64
C ARG A 361 -21.93 1.81 -0.58
N LEU A 362 -20.73 2.36 -0.75
CA LEU A 362 -20.51 3.81 -0.82
C LEU A 362 -21.27 4.42 -2.00
N GLN A 363 -21.18 3.82 -3.18
CA GLN A 363 -21.88 4.30 -4.38
C GLN A 363 -23.39 4.33 -4.18
N GLN A 364 -23.97 3.26 -3.61
CA GLN A 364 -25.39 3.22 -3.28
C GLN A 364 -25.77 4.33 -2.29
N TRP A 365 -25.00 4.49 -1.21
CA TRP A 365 -25.25 5.50 -0.16
C TRP A 365 -25.19 6.94 -0.68
N LEU A 366 -24.29 7.23 -1.63
CA LEU A 366 -24.20 8.52 -2.31
C LEU A 366 -25.36 8.74 -3.30
N GLU A 367 -25.75 7.71 -4.05
CA GLU A 367 -26.85 7.78 -5.01
C GLU A 367 -28.20 7.97 -4.30
N GLU A 368 -28.42 7.35 -3.14
CA GLU A 368 -29.61 7.57 -2.30
C GLU A 368 -29.74 9.05 -1.88
N ARG A 369 -28.65 9.69 -1.45
CA ARG A 369 -28.63 11.13 -1.12
C ARG A 369 -28.91 12.00 -2.34
N ARG A 370 -28.42 11.60 -3.50
CA ARG A 370 -28.65 12.31 -4.77
C ARG A 370 -30.09 12.23 -5.22
N ARG A 371 -30.74 11.08 -5.07
CA ARG A 371 -32.17 10.89 -5.39
C ARG A 371 -33.08 11.55 -4.38
N GLY A 372 -32.78 11.42 -3.08
CA GLY A 372 -33.57 12.02 -2.00
C GLY A 372 -33.75 13.53 -2.16
N ARG A 373 -32.73 14.23 -2.66
CA ARG A 373 -32.80 15.66 -2.94
C ARG A 373 -33.52 16.03 -4.25
N ARG A 374 -33.63 15.12 -5.21
CA ARG A 374 -34.47 15.36 -6.42
C ARG A 374 -35.96 15.23 -6.12
N ALA A 375 -36.32 14.57 -5.02
CA ALA A 375 -37.70 14.35 -4.58
C ALA A 375 -38.21 15.40 -3.57
N SER A 376 -37.31 16.25 -3.04
CA SER A 376 -37.59 17.37 -2.12
C SER A 376 -37.43 18.70 -2.84
#